data_AF-A0A349FIA1-F1
#
_entry.id   AF-A0A349FIA1-F1
#
_cell.length_a   1.000
_cell.length_b   1.000
_cell.length_c   1.000
_cell.angle_alpha   90.00
_cell.angle_beta   90.00
_cell.angle_gamma   90.00
#
_symmetry.space_group_name_H-M   'P 1'
#
loop_
_entity.id
_entity.type
_entity.pdbx_description
1 polymer ?
#
loop_
_entity_poly.entity_id
_entity_poly.type
_entity_poly.pdbx_seq_one_letter_code
_entity_poly.pdbx_strand_id
1 'polypeptide(L)'
;MLQKQTLVDISDSSPTKHNANCVVMVPPKEFGFNPETAKDNEFQQGSALDAETLLDKVMYEFETMVSQLRNAGIQVIVLDYAIGDEPTPDAVFPNNWFSTTAKGELFTFPMACENRRREVRLQELREALEMSGRHVDVEHSFEHNLEQEAYLESTGVMIFDHTNRTVYAALSQRCDRDVLEQFAQHSGYSRVVSFQTSLPSGKPIYHTNVMLAIGERFCVICDEVIPQYERTFVVKSLAKDKQIISITLEQMNAMCGNVLQLESVNGEKVIAMSQTAYDAFTPAQRN
;
A
#
# COMPACT_ATOMS: atom_id res chain seq x y z
N MET A 1 1.17 51.05 -27.31
CA MET A 1 0.87 50.31 -26.05
C MET A 1 0.95 48.83 -26.37
N LEU A 2 1.99 48.15 -25.88
CA LEU A 2 2.16 46.71 -26.04
C LEU A 2 2.19 46.11 -24.64
N GLN A 3 1.07 45.47 -24.25
CA GLN A 3 0.99 44.70 -23.03
C GLN A 3 1.70 43.37 -23.24
N LYS A 4 2.80 43.16 -22.51
CA LYS A 4 3.33 41.82 -22.25
C LYS A 4 2.35 41.12 -21.30
N GLN A 5 1.55 40.21 -21.82
CA GLN A 5 0.93 39.17 -21.00
C GLN A 5 2.02 38.16 -20.67
N THR A 6 2.52 38.22 -19.45
CA THR A 6 3.35 37.17 -18.87
C THR A 6 2.42 35.98 -18.63
N LEU A 7 2.46 34.99 -19.52
CA LEU A 7 1.99 33.66 -19.19
C LEU A 7 2.87 33.20 -18.03
N VAL A 8 2.26 33.01 -16.87
CA VAL A 8 2.90 32.31 -15.76
C VAL A 8 3.13 30.88 -16.27
N ASP A 9 4.40 30.51 -16.44
CA ASP A 9 4.79 29.12 -16.67
C ASP A 9 4.26 28.28 -15.50
N ILE A 10 3.13 27.61 -15.71
CA ILE A 10 2.71 26.47 -14.90
C ILE A 10 3.49 25.27 -15.44
N SER A 11 4.78 25.28 -15.20
CA SER A 11 5.62 24.10 -15.37
C SER A 11 6.33 23.85 -14.04
N ASP A 12 5.58 23.32 -13.08
CA ASP A 12 6.18 22.48 -12.04
C ASP A 12 6.62 21.17 -12.74
N SER A 13 7.67 21.27 -13.54
CA SER A 13 8.17 20.22 -14.44
C SER A 13 9.30 19.44 -13.79
N SER A 14 9.16 19.11 -12.51
CA SER A 14 9.85 17.94 -12.00
C SER A 14 9.06 16.71 -12.51
N PRO A 15 9.70 15.75 -13.20
CA PRO A 15 9.01 14.53 -13.61
C PRO A 15 8.45 13.87 -12.36
N THR A 16 7.13 13.61 -12.35
CA THR A 16 6.48 12.95 -11.21
C THR A 16 7.13 11.59 -11.00
N LYS A 17 7.87 11.45 -9.89
CA LYS A 17 8.53 10.20 -9.53
C LYS A 17 7.48 9.17 -9.13
N HIS A 18 7.52 8.00 -9.76
CA HIS A 18 6.66 6.89 -9.40
C HIS A 18 7.18 6.10 -8.21
N ASN A 19 8.49 5.92 -8.13
CA ASN A 19 9.10 5.02 -7.17
C ASN A 19 9.55 5.76 -5.90
N ALA A 20 9.24 5.16 -4.76
CA ALA A 20 9.83 5.56 -3.49
C ALA A 20 11.26 5.02 -3.37
N ASN A 21 12.13 5.79 -2.72
CA ASN A 21 13.49 5.36 -2.36
C ASN A 21 13.62 4.95 -0.88
N CYS A 22 12.50 4.92 -0.17
CA CYS A 22 12.45 4.59 1.23
C CYS A 22 11.12 3.97 1.60
N VAL A 23 11.21 3.04 2.55
CA VAL A 23 10.06 2.39 3.16
C VAL A 23 10.12 2.55 4.67
N VAL A 24 8.95 2.60 5.29
CA VAL A 24 8.78 2.46 6.73
C VAL A 24 8.40 1.00 7.00
N MET A 25 9.07 0.38 7.96
CA MET A 25 8.79 -0.98 8.39
C MET A 25 8.62 -1.02 9.91
N VAL A 26 7.70 -1.82 10.42
CA VAL A 26 7.42 -1.97 11.86
C VAL A 26 7.80 -3.39 12.28
N PRO A 27 8.61 -3.59 13.33
CA PRO A 27 9.01 -4.92 13.77
C PRO A 27 7.80 -5.72 14.29
N PRO A 28 7.64 -7.01 13.93
CA PRO A 28 6.50 -7.84 14.33
C PRO A 28 6.53 -8.33 15.80
N LYS A 29 6.66 -7.42 16.77
CA LYS A 29 6.85 -7.76 18.20
C LYS A 29 5.69 -8.54 18.83
N GLU A 30 4.49 -8.41 18.26
CA GLU A 30 3.25 -9.02 18.77
C GLU A 30 2.53 -9.85 17.71
N PHE A 31 3.23 -10.19 16.62
CA PHE A 31 2.62 -10.84 15.46
C PHE A 31 1.95 -12.17 15.81
N GLY A 32 0.75 -12.36 15.27
CA GLY A 32 -0.03 -13.55 15.50
C GLY A 32 -1.39 -13.48 14.82
N PHE A 33 -2.20 -14.50 15.03
CA PHE A 33 -3.56 -14.53 14.50
C PHE A 33 -4.41 -13.42 15.13
N ASN A 34 -5.03 -12.58 14.29
CA ASN A 34 -5.95 -11.54 14.73
C ASN A 34 -7.42 -11.95 14.42
N PRO A 35 -8.23 -12.30 15.44
CA PRO A 35 -9.62 -12.70 15.25
C PRO A 35 -10.54 -11.59 14.72
N GLU A 36 -10.20 -10.32 14.92
CA GLU A 36 -11.01 -9.20 14.42
C GLU A 36 -10.87 -9.05 12.91
N THR A 37 -9.65 -9.10 12.39
CA THR A 37 -9.40 -9.04 10.94
C THR A 37 -9.75 -10.34 10.22
N ALA A 38 -9.75 -11.48 10.91
CA ALA A 38 -10.16 -12.76 10.30
C ALA A 38 -11.63 -12.80 9.84
N LYS A 39 -12.48 -11.84 10.27
CA LYS A 39 -13.89 -11.77 9.87
C LYS A 39 -14.06 -11.37 8.39
N ASP A 40 -13.18 -10.49 7.90
CA ASP A 40 -13.23 -9.90 6.56
C ASP A 40 -11.96 -10.15 5.72
N ASN A 41 -10.86 -10.61 6.33
CA ASN A 41 -9.63 -11.03 5.64
C ASN A 41 -9.55 -12.56 5.50
N GLU A 42 -9.88 -13.09 4.31
CA GLU A 42 -9.77 -14.53 4.01
C GLU A 42 -8.32 -15.06 3.97
N PHE A 43 -7.32 -14.18 3.99
CA PHE A 43 -5.90 -14.53 4.02
C PHE A 43 -5.37 -14.73 5.45
N GLN A 44 -6.15 -14.35 6.47
CA GLN A 44 -5.74 -14.50 7.87
C GLN A 44 -5.83 -15.97 8.28
N GLN A 45 -4.68 -16.61 8.48
CA GLN A 45 -4.58 -18.02 8.85
C GLN A 45 -3.89 -18.17 10.21
N GLY A 46 -4.35 -19.12 11.01
CA GLY A 46 -3.64 -19.50 12.23
C GLY A 46 -2.33 -20.21 11.91
N SER A 47 -1.35 -20.07 12.80
CA SER A 47 -0.12 -20.87 12.75
C SER A 47 -0.26 -22.13 13.61
N ALA A 48 0.33 -23.24 13.15
CA ALA A 48 0.48 -24.45 13.96
C ALA A 48 1.68 -24.37 14.92
N LEU A 49 2.52 -23.33 14.79
CA LEU A 49 3.65 -23.06 15.69
C LEU A 49 3.13 -22.49 17.01
N ASP A 50 3.86 -22.73 18.10
CA ASP A 50 3.69 -21.97 19.33
C ASP A 50 4.09 -20.49 19.12
N ALA A 51 3.56 -19.62 19.98
CA ALA A 51 3.69 -18.18 19.83
C ALA A 51 5.14 -17.68 19.86
N GLU A 52 6.00 -18.26 20.70
CA GLU A 52 7.40 -17.87 20.81
C GLU A 52 8.17 -18.24 19.54
N THR A 53 8.04 -19.48 19.09
CA THR A 53 8.65 -19.94 17.83
C THR A 53 8.13 -19.16 16.61
N LEU A 54 6.85 -18.76 16.62
CA LEU A 54 6.28 -17.92 15.58
C LEU A 54 6.96 -16.55 15.55
N LEU A 55 7.03 -15.87 16.71
CA LEU A 55 7.64 -14.55 16.86
C LEU A 55 9.11 -14.55 16.44
N ASP A 56 9.89 -15.53 16.87
CA ASP A 56 11.31 -15.66 16.50
C ASP A 56 11.49 -15.75 14.97
N LYS A 57 10.65 -16.54 14.29
CA LYS A 57 10.71 -16.68 12.84
C LYS A 57 10.33 -15.41 12.10
N VAL A 58 9.24 -14.76 12.48
CA VAL A 58 8.79 -13.54 11.78
C VAL A 58 9.70 -12.36 12.06
N MET A 59 10.31 -12.28 13.25
CA MET A 59 11.36 -11.31 13.54
C MET A 59 12.60 -11.56 12.66
N TYR A 60 13.01 -12.82 12.50
CA TYR A 60 14.11 -13.18 11.59
C TYR A 60 13.82 -12.82 10.13
N GLU A 61 12.60 -13.10 9.64
CA GLU A 61 12.17 -12.70 8.28
C GLU A 61 12.15 -11.18 8.11
N PHE A 62 11.66 -10.45 9.11
CA PHE A 62 11.66 -8.99 9.15
C PHE A 62 13.09 -8.42 9.06
N GLU A 63 14.00 -8.88 9.92
CA GLU A 63 15.40 -8.42 9.94
C GLU A 63 16.13 -8.75 8.63
N THR A 64 15.81 -9.91 8.05
CA THR A 64 16.33 -10.33 6.75
C THR A 64 15.86 -9.38 5.64
N MET A 65 14.56 -9.07 5.57
CA MET A 65 14.00 -8.13 4.59
C MET A 65 14.60 -6.73 4.74
N VAL A 66 14.70 -6.22 5.97
CA VAL A 66 15.34 -4.93 6.26
C VAL A 66 16.78 -4.90 5.74
N SER A 67 17.54 -5.97 5.99
CA SER A 67 18.94 -6.07 5.53
C SER A 67 19.03 -6.15 4.00
N GLN A 68 18.17 -6.93 3.35
CA GLN A 68 18.15 -7.05 1.88
C GLN A 68 17.81 -5.72 1.21
N LEU A 69 16.80 -5.00 1.69
CA LEU A 69 16.42 -3.68 1.18
C LEU A 69 17.57 -2.67 1.32
N ARG A 70 18.21 -2.61 2.50
CA ARG A 70 19.37 -1.74 2.72
C ARG A 70 20.54 -2.09 1.81
N ASN A 71 20.82 -3.38 1.61
CA ASN A 71 21.86 -3.84 0.68
C ASN A 71 21.56 -3.49 -0.77
N ALA A 72 20.28 -3.42 -1.15
CA ALA A 72 19.83 -2.95 -2.46
C ALA A 72 19.82 -1.41 -2.59
N GLY A 73 20.31 -0.69 -1.57
CA GLY A 73 20.39 0.77 -1.57
C GLY A 73 19.05 1.47 -1.31
N ILE A 74 18.06 0.76 -0.76
CA ILE A 74 16.80 1.33 -0.28
C ILE A 74 16.98 1.83 1.16
N GLN A 75 16.47 3.02 1.46
CA GLN A 75 16.44 3.51 2.84
C GLN A 75 15.32 2.82 3.61
N VAL A 76 15.61 2.29 4.80
CA VAL A 76 14.61 1.62 5.64
C VAL A 76 14.54 2.31 6.99
N ILE A 77 13.39 2.95 7.24
CA ILE A 77 13.03 3.53 8.53
C ILE A 77 12.31 2.45 9.32
N VAL A 78 12.95 1.98 10.39
CA VAL A 78 12.31 1.05 11.32
C VAL A 78 11.56 1.88 12.35
N LEU A 79 10.22 1.83 12.27
CA LEU A 79 9.34 2.44 13.27
C LEU A 79 9.20 1.45 14.42
N ASP A 80 10.10 1.58 15.39
CA ASP A 80 10.02 0.77 16.60
C ASP A 80 8.93 1.26 17.54
N TYR A 81 8.34 0.37 18.33
CA TYR A 81 7.27 0.72 19.26
C TYR A 81 7.36 -0.05 20.58
N ALA A 82 6.84 0.54 21.66
CA ALA A 82 6.70 -0.12 22.95
C ALA A 82 5.44 -1.01 22.96
N ILE A 83 5.58 -2.24 23.47
CA ILE A 83 4.45 -3.14 23.68
C ILE A 83 3.54 -2.55 24.77
N GLY A 84 2.25 -2.38 24.45
CA GLY A 84 1.24 -1.86 25.36
C GLY A 84 0.47 -2.97 26.09
N ASP A 85 -0.55 -2.58 26.85
CA ASP A 85 -1.42 -3.52 27.58
C ASP A 85 -2.38 -4.27 26.65
N GLU A 86 -2.77 -3.65 25.53
CA GLU A 86 -3.64 -4.24 24.52
C GLU A 86 -2.83 -4.59 23.25
N PRO A 87 -2.85 -5.86 22.81
CA PRO A 87 -1.98 -6.30 21.73
C PRO A 87 -2.38 -5.75 20.37
N THR A 88 -1.36 -5.48 19.54
CA THR A 88 -1.49 -5.01 18.16
C THR A 88 -0.81 -5.97 17.16
N PRO A 89 -1.39 -7.17 16.91
CA PRO A 89 -0.72 -8.21 16.11
C PRO A 89 -0.47 -7.85 14.64
N ASP A 90 -1.29 -6.96 14.08
CA ASP A 90 -1.17 -6.50 12.69
C ASP A 90 -0.34 -5.20 12.55
N ALA A 91 0.30 -4.72 13.63
CA ALA A 91 1.13 -3.50 13.62
C ALA A 91 2.29 -3.56 12.61
N VAL A 92 2.74 -4.77 12.25
CA VAL A 92 3.75 -5.02 11.20
C VAL A 92 3.34 -4.50 9.82
N PHE A 93 2.05 -4.17 9.61
CA PHE A 93 1.49 -3.64 8.37
C PHE A 93 1.18 -2.13 8.46
N PRO A 94 2.21 -1.25 8.52
CA PRO A 94 2.03 0.20 8.67
C PRO A 94 1.30 0.86 7.50
N ASN A 95 1.31 0.20 6.34
CA ASN A 95 0.73 0.67 5.09
C ASN A 95 -0.80 0.87 5.15
N ASN A 96 -1.45 0.48 6.24
CA ASN A 96 -2.91 0.55 6.39
C ASN A 96 -3.43 1.81 7.07
N TRP A 97 -2.58 2.57 7.76
CA TRP A 97 -3.06 3.71 8.55
C TRP A 97 -2.45 5.06 8.15
N PHE A 98 -1.37 5.08 7.37
CA PHE A 98 -0.80 6.34 6.87
C PHE A 98 -0.28 6.29 5.44
N SER A 99 -0.10 7.47 4.86
CA SER A 99 0.66 7.67 3.62
C SER A 99 1.42 8.99 3.68
N THR A 100 2.47 9.13 2.88
CA THR A 100 3.26 10.36 2.78
C THR A 100 3.39 10.83 1.33
N THR A 101 3.61 12.13 1.13
CA THR A 101 3.90 12.69 -0.19
C THR A 101 5.31 13.26 -0.26
N ALA A 102 5.82 13.43 -1.48
CA ALA A 102 7.12 14.08 -1.70
C ALA A 102 7.15 15.56 -1.28
N LYS A 103 5.99 16.15 -0.96
CA LYS A 103 5.84 17.53 -0.49
C LYS A 103 5.81 17.66 1.05
N GLY A 104 6.15 16.58 1.76
CA GLY A 104 6.17 16.58 3.23
C GLY A 104 4.78 16.49 3.86
N GLU A 105 3.75 16.06 3.12
CA GLU A 105 2.42 15.82 3.69
C GLU A 105 2.37 14.41 4.30
N LEU A 106 1.82 14.30 5.52
CA LEU A 106 1.54 13.04 6.21
C LEU A 106 0.03 12.89 6.42
N PHE A 107 -0.54 11.81 5.90
CA PHE A 107 -1.97 11.51 6.00
C PHE A 107 -2.19 10.35 6.98
N THR A 108 -3.19 10.46 7.87
CA THR A 108 -3.72 9.34 8.67
C THR A 108 -5.14 8.96 8.27
N PHE A 109 -5.47 7.67 8.41
CA PHE A 109 -6.70 7.12 7.84
C PHE A 109 -7.49 6.20 8.77
N PRO A 110 -8.83 6.23 8.66
CA PRO A 110 -9.73 5.42 9.48
C PRO A 110 -9.63 3.93 9.12
N MET A 111 -9.18 3.11 10.07
CA MET A 111 -9.15 1.64 9.92
C MET A 111 -10.44 0.97 10.41
N ALA A 112 -10.86 -0.08 9.70
CA ALA A 112 -12.14 -0.73 9.96
C ALA A 112 -12.15 -1.46 11.30
N CYS A 113 -11.13 -2.29 11.56
CA CYS A 113 -11.01 -3.07 12.80
C CYS A 113 -10.58 -2.19 13.98
N GLU A 114 -11.29 -2.30 15.10
CA GLU A 114 -11.04 -1.47 16.29
C GLU A 114 -9.66 -1.71 16.87
N ASN A 115 -9.22 -2.96 16.97
CA ASN A 115 -7.89 -3.25 17.50
C ASN A 115 -6.76 -2.67 16.66
N ARG A 116 -6.97 -2.59 15.35
CA ARG A 116 -6.00 -2.00 14.44
C ARG A 116 -5.87 -0.50 14.64
N ARG A 117 -6.93 0.22 15.03
CA ARG A 117 -6.84 1.67 15.33
C ARG A 117 -5.81 1.99 16.42
N ARG A 118 -5.51 1.02 17.29
CA ARG A 118 -4.44 1.13 18.29
C ARG A 118 -3.04 0.98 17.72
N GLU A 119 -2.86 0.65 16.44
CA GLU A 119 -1.57 0.61 15.74
C GLU A 119 -1.08 2.01 15.36
N VAL A 120 -1.96 3.01 15.36
CA VAL A 120 -1.62 4.39 14.97
C VAL A 120 -0.63 4.98 15.97
N ARG A 121 0.57 5.33 15.47
CA ARG A 121 1.71 5.88 16.22
C ARG A 121 2.24 7.12 15.51
N LEU A 122 1.36 8.12 15.39
CA LEU A 122 1.59 9.30 14.56
C LEU A 122 2.83 10.08 15.00
N GLN A 123 3.01 10.28 16.31
CA GLN A 123 4.12 11.05 16.84
C GLN A 123 5.46 10.33 16.60
N GLU A 124 5.52 9.03 16.89
CA GLU A 124 6.70 8.21 16.68
C GLU A 124 7.06 8.11 15.19
N LEU A 125 6.05 7.98 14.32
CA LEU A 125 6.26 8.01 12.87
C LEU A 125 6.85 9.37 12.44
N ARG A 126 6.27 10.48 12.90
CA ARG A 126 6.76 11.83 12.57
C ARG A 126 8.22 11.98 12.99
N GLU A 127 8.56 11.61 14.23
CA GLU A 127 9.92 11.68 14.74
C GLU A 127 10.89 10.80 13.93
N ALA A 128 10.49 9.57 13.60
CA ALA A 128 11.29 8.65 12.80
C ALA A 128 11.54 9.18 11.37
N LEU A 129 10.53 9.81 10.75
CA LEU A 129 10.66 10.46 9.45
C LEU A 129 11.63 11.65 9.52
N GLU A 130 11.45 12.55 10.50
CA GLU A 130 12.30 13.74 10.69
C GLU A 130 13.77 13.36 10.97
N MET A 131 14.01 12.40 11.86
CA MET A 131 15.36 11.89 12.13
C MET A 131 16.03 11.27 10.91
N SER A 132 15.23 10.79 9.96
CA SER A 132 15.69 10.20 8.69
C SER A 132 15.82 11.25 7.57
N GLY A 133 15.65 12.53 7.86
CA GLY A 133 15.72 13.62 6.88
C GLY A 133 14.50 13.70 5.95
N ARG A 134 13.35 13.14 6.38
CA ARG A 134 12.07 13.21 5.67
C ARG A 134 11.13 14.14 6.43
N HIS A 135 11.21 15.42 6.10
CA HIS A 135 10.44 16.44 6.78
C HIS A 135 8.93 16.24 6.60
N VAL A 136 8.19 16.44 7.69
CA VAL A 136 6.73 16.45 7.72
C VAL A 136 6.28 17.90 7.90
N ASP A 137 5.92 18.54 6.80
CA ASP A 137 5.50 19.93 6.74
C ASP A 137 4.05 20.10 7.21
N VAL A 138 3.18 19.17 6.82
CA VAL A 138 1.74 19.24 7.11
C VAL A 138 1.19 17.85 7.44
N GLU A 139 0.29 17.80 8.42
CA GLU A 139 -0.46 16.61 8.77
C GLU A 139 -1.93 16.77 8.39
N HIS A 140 -2.50 15.71 7.83
CA HIS A 140 -3.91 15.62 7.44
C HIS A 140 -4.51 14.36 8.05
N SER A 141 -5.70 14.46 8.62
CA SER A 141 -6.38 13.31 9.21
C SER A 141 -7.76 13.08 8.62
N PHE A 142 -7.98 11.85 8.17
CA PHE A 142 -9.28 11.34 7.72
C PHE A 142 -9.99 10.54 8.82
N GLU A 143 -9.44 10.45 10.04
CA GLU A 143 -9.99 9.69 11.18
C GLU A 143 -11.40 10.15 11.60
N HIS A 144 -11.78 11.39 11.28
CA HIS A 144 -13.14 11.90 11.53
C HIS A 144 -14.23 11.06 10.83
N ASN A 145 -13.90 10.31 9.78
CA ASN A 145 -14.84 9.41 9.09
C ASN A 145 -15.19 8.16 9.91
N LEU A 146 -14.46 7.87 11.01
CA LEU A 146 -14.82 6.80 11.95
C LEU A 146 -16.22 6.99 12.54
N GLU A 147 -16.68 8.24 12.73
CA GLU A 147 -18.02 8.55 13.25
C GLU A 147 -19.14 8.10 12.30
N GLN A 148 -18.82 7.88 11.03
CA GLN A 148 -19.74 7.46 9.97
C GLN A 148 -19.54 6.00 9.55
N GLU A 149 -18.68 5.25 10.25
CA GLU A 149 -18.26 3.90 9.88
C GLU A 149 -17.71 3.82 8.43
N ALA A 150 -17.06 4.90 7.97
CA ALA A 150 -16.45 4.98 6.65
C ALA A 150 -14.92 4.88 6.77
N TYR A 151 -14.35 3.88 6.11
CA TYR A 151 -12.95 3.45 6.31
C TYR A 151 -12.12 3.58 5.03
N LEU A 152 -10.82 3.80 5.17
CA LEU A 152 -9.89 3.86 4.04
C LEU A 152 -8.51 3.38 4.49
N GLU A 153 -8.19 2.10 4.36
CA GLU A 153 -6.93 1.53 4.88
C GLU A 153 -5.69 1.82 4.02
N SER A 154 -5.48 3.12 3.74
CA SER A 154 -4.32 3.71 3.08
C SER A 154 -3.85 2.93 1.83
N THR A 155 -2.55 2.70 1.67
CA THR A 155 -1.94 2.04 0.52
C THR A 155 -2.19 0.53 0.47
N GLY A 156 -2.86 -0.03 1.50
CA GLY A 156 -3.47 -1.36 1.40
C GLY A 156 -4.60 -1.39 0.37
N VAL A 157 -5.42 -0.35 0.33
CA VAL A 157 -6.58 -0.24 -0.58
C VAL A 157 -6.37 0.71 -1.75
N MET A 158 -5.42 1.65 -1.64
CA MET A 158 -5.10 2.62 -2.67
C MET A 158 -3.82 2.25 -3.41
N ILE A 159 -3.94 1.93 -4.71
CA ILE A 159 -2.79 1.69 -5.58
C ILE A 159 -2.62 2.88 -6.51
N PHE A 160 -1.46 3.53 -6.41
CA PHE A 160 -1.17 4.78 -7.10
C PHE A 160 -0.48 4.53 -8.43
N ASP A 161 -1.00 5.16 -9.49
CA ASP A 161 -0.24 5.50 -10.68
C ASP A 161 0.13 6.99 -10.57
N HIS A 162 1.30 7.26 -10.00
CA HIS A 162 1.76 8.62 -9.75
C HIS A 162 1.97 9.39 -11.07
N THR A 163 2.45 8.71 -12.12
CA THR A 163 2.67 9.33 -13.44
C THR A 163 1.38 9.82 -14.07
N ASN A 164 0.30 9.03 -14.01
CA ASN A 164 -1.02 9.41 -14.53
C ASN A 164 -1.91 10.12 -13.51
N ARG A 165 -1.43 10.34 -12.27
CA ARG A 165 -2.21 10.87 -11.15
C ARG A 165 -3.56 10.16 -10.98
N THR A 166 -3.53 8.83 -11.07
CA THR A 166 -4.72 7.97 -10.92
C THR A 166 -4.59 7.08 -9.69
N VAL A 167 -5.64 6.99 -8.88
CA VAL A 167 -5.75 6.02 -7.79
C VAL A 167 -6.66 4.87 -8.23
N TYR A 168 -6.19 3.64 -8.06
CA TYR A 168 -6.98 2.42 -8.31
C TYR A 168 -7.33 1.79 -6.97
N ALA A 169 -8.61 1.40 -6.80
CA ALA A 169 -9.08 0.79 -5.57
C ALA A 169 -10.19 -0.24 -5.80
N ALA A 170 -10.01 -1.44 -5.27
CA ALA A 170 -11.09 -2.38 -5.05
C ALA A 170 -11.91 -1.93 -3.83
N LEU A 171 -13.22 -1.74 -4.01
CA LEU A 171 -14.11 -1.37 -2.93
C LEU A 171 -14.37 -2.56 -2.01
N SER A 172 -14.35 -2.30 -0.71
CA SER A 172 -14.50 -3.31 0.34
C SER A 172 -14.94 -2.64 1.64
N GLN A 173 -15.11 -3.42 2.72
CA GLN A 173 -15.32 -2.86 4.06
C GLN A 173 -14.21 -1.89 4.49
N ARG A 174 -13.01 -2.02 3.91
CA ARG A 174 -11.82 -1.23 4.27
C ARG A 174 -11.53 -0.08 3.29
N CYS A 175 -12.38 0.08 2.27
CA CYS A 175 -12.24 1.10 1.24
C CYS A 175 -13.61 1.69 0.88
N ASP A 176 -13.99 2.72 1.62
CA ASP A 176 -15.14 3.54 1.31
C ASP A 176 -14.87 4.43 0.09
N ARG A 177 -15.87 4.54 -0.80
CA ARG A 177 -15.73 5.28 -2.05
C ARG A 177 -15.66 6.79 -1.81
N ASP A 178 -16.48 7.32 -0.92
CA ASP A 178 -16.59 8.77 -0.74
C ASP A 178 -15.35 9.30 0.00
N VAL A 179 -14.80 8.54 0.95
CA VAL A 179 -13.53 8.88 1.60
C VAL A 179 -12.36 8.81 0.61
N LEU A 180 -12.36 7.80 -0.29
CA LEU A 180 -11.35 7.68 -1.36
C LEU A 180 -11.36 8.88 -2.31
N GLU A 181 -12.53 9.31 -2.79
CA GLU A 181 -12.67 10.46 -3.69
C GLU A 181 -12.21 11.76 -3.01
N GLN A 182 -12.58 11.95 -1.73
CA GLN A 182 -12.12 13.09 -0.93
C GLN A 182 -10.60 13.11 -0.79
N PHE A 183 -9.99 11.96 -0.47
CA PHE A 183 -8.53 11.85 -0.37
C PHE A 183 -7.86 12.13 -1.71
N ALA A 184 -8.35 11.56 -2.82
CA ALA A 184 -7.78 11.76 -4.15
C ALA A 184 -7.82 13.24 -4.55
N GLN A 185 -8.94 13.92 -4.31
CA GLN A 185 -9.07 15.35 -4.53
C GLN A 185 -8.09 16.16 -3.67
N HIS A 186 -7.96 15.82 -2.38
CA HIS A 186 -7.08 16.50 -1.44
C HIS A 186 -5.59 16.35 -1.83
N SER A 187 -5.18 15.12 -2.12
CA SER A 187 -3.78 14.76 -2.42
C SER A 187 -3.37 15.04 -3.87
N GLY A 188 -4.29 15.57 -4.69
CA GLY A 188 -4.00 16.02 -6.05
C GLY A 188 -4.00 14.93 -7.12
N TYR A 189 -4.63 13.78 -6.86
CA TYR A 189 -4.92 12.76 -7.87
C TYR A 189 -6.19 13.13 -8.61
N SER A 190 -6.06 13.38 -9.91
CA SER A 190 -7.17 13.90 -10.73
C SER A 190 -8.17 12.83 -11.17
N ARG A 191 -7.88 11.55 -10.90
CA ARG A 191 -8.72 10.44 -11.31
C ARG A 191 -8.74 9.33 -10.27
N VAL A 192 -9.93 8.85 -9.96
CA VAL A 192 -10.17 7.63 -9.20
C VAL A 192 -10.76 6.57 -10.13
N VAL A 193 -10.22 5.36 -10.06
CA VAL A 193 -10.75 4.16 -10.69
C VAL A 193 -11.08 3.18 -9.57
N SER A 194 -12.28 3.32 -9.01
CA SER A 194 -12.80 2.37 -8.03
C SER A 194 -13.64 1.28 -8.73
N PHE A 195 -13.54 0.05 -8.25
CA PHE A 195 -14.23 -1.10 -8.85
C PHE A 195 -14.64 -2.14 -7.81
N GLN A 196 -15.64 -2.95 -8.15
CA GLN A 196 -16.05 -4.09 -7.32
C GLN A 196 -15.20 -5.33 -7.59
N THR A 197 -15.10 -6.22 -6.59
CA THR A 197 -14.49 -7.54 -6.75
C THR A 197 -15.33 -8.64 -6.12
N SER A 198 -15.11 -9.88 -6.53
CA SER A 198 -15.73 -11.06 -5.94
C SER A 198 -14.78 -12.24 -5.98
N LEU A 199 -14.42 -12.73 -4.80
CA LEU A 199 -13.74 -14.01 -4.59
C LEU A 199 -14.69 -15.18 -4.86
N PRO A 200 -14.21 -16.42 -5.00
CA PRO A 200 -15.08 -17.59 -5.12
C PRO A 200 -16.08 -17.77 -3.98
N SER A 201 -15.78 -17.22 -2.79
CA SER A 201 -16.68 -17.18 -1.63
C SER A 201 -17.86 -16.22 -1.81
N GLY A 202 -17.82 -15.35 -2.83
CA GLY A 202 -18.76 -14.25 -3.08
C GLY A 202 -18.39 -12.95 -2.38
N LYS A 203 -17.40 -12.94 -1.47
CA LYS A 203 -16.94 -11.73 -0.76
C LYS A 203 -16.03 -10.88 -1.64
N PRO A 204 -15.97 -9.55 -1.43
CA PRO A 204 -14.97 -8.71 -2.07
C PRO A 204 -13.56 -9.02 -1.53
N ILE A 205 -12.54 -8.68 -2.29
CA ILE A 205 -11.17 -8.63 -1.78
C ILE A 205 -11.07 -7.50 -0.75
N TYR A 206 -10.46 -7.79 0.39
CA TYR A 206 -10.38 -6.82 1.49
C TYR A 206 -9.43 -5.66 1.15
N HIS A 207 -8.27 -5.92 0.53
CA HIS A 207 -7.25 -4.94 0.14
C HIS A 207 -6.83 -5.06 -1.33
N THR A 208 -6.82 -3.93 -2.04
CA THR A 208 -6.42 -3.86 -3.45
C THR A 208 -4.99 -4.33 -3.69
N ASN A 209 -4.06 -4.09 -2.76
CA ASN A 209 -2.64 -4.49 -2.88
C ASN A 209 -2.40 -6.00 -2.89
N VAL A 210 -3.43 -6.81 -2.63
CA VAL A 210 -3.36 -8.28 -2.74
C VAL A 210 -3.52 -8.71 -4.19
N MET A 211 -4.24 -7.91 -4.99
CA MET A 211 -4.58 -8.24 -6.37
C MET A 211 -3.96 -7.32 -7.41
N LEU A 212 -3.44 -6.16 -7.03
CA LEU A 212 -2.96 -5.12 -7.95
C LEU A 212 -1.69 -4.45 -7.42
N ALA A 213 -0.66 -4.40 -8.28
CA ALA A 213 0.52 -3.57 -8.10
C ALA A 213 0.80 -2.77 -9.37
N ILE A 214 1.29 -1.54 -9.23
CA ILE A 214 1.65 -0.66 -10.35
C ILE A 214 3.13 -0.25 -10.21
N GLY A 215 3.93 -0.58 -11.22
CA GLY A 215 5.26 -0.02 -11.43
C GLY A 215 5.25 1.05 -12.54
N GLU A 216 6.42 1.58 -12.87
CA GLU A 216 6.59 2.61 -13.91
C GLU A 216 6.09 2.14 -15.29
N ARG A 217 6.31 0.86 -15.62
CA ARG A 217 6.07 0.30 -16.96
C ARG A 217 5.20 -0.94 -16.99
N PHE A 218 4.85 -1.47 -15.82
CA PHE A 218 4.07 -2.68 -15.70
C PHE A 218 3.00 -2.52 -14.62
N CYS A 219 1.98 -3.37 -14.67
CA CYS A 219 1.14 -3.63 -13.53
C CYS A 219 0.89 -5.13 -13.39
N VAL A 220 0.89 -5.63 -12.17
CA VAL A 220 0.42 -6.98 -11.86
C VAL A 220 -1.05 -6.88 -11.50
N ILE A 221 -1.91 -7.70 -12.08
CA ILE A 221 -3.33 -7.69 -11.76
C ILE A 221 -3.96 -9.09 -11.81
N CYS A 222 -4.70 -9.45 -10.78
CA CYS A 222 -5.68 -10.52 -10.84
C CYS A 222 -7.00 -9.92 -11.34
N ASP A 223 -7.24 -9.89 -12.65
CA ASP A 223 -8.44 -9.26 -13.20
C ASP A 223 -9.67 -10.17 -13.17
N GLU A 224 -9.47 -11.48 -12.93
CA GLU A 224 -10.56 -12.46 -12.91
C GLU A 224 -11.53 -12.31 -11.75
N VAL A 225 -11.09 -11.70 -10.65
CA VAL A 225 -11.92 -11.33 -9.49
C VAL A 225 -12.74 -10.07 -9.72
N ILE A 226 -12.51 -9.34 -10.82
CA ILE A 226 -13.31 -8.16 -11.19
C ILE A 226 -14.51 -8.61 -12.03
N PRO A 227 -15.75 -8.18 -11.71
CA PRO A 227 -16.92 -8.47 -12.52
C PRO A 227 -16.72 -8.06 -13.98
N GLN A 228 -17.24 -8.88 -14.90
CA GLN A 228 -16.99 -8.72 -16.34
C GLN A 228 -17.35 -7.32 -16.89
N TYR A 229 -18.40 -6.70 -16.33
CA TYR A 229 -18.88 -5.39 -16.76
C TYR A 229 -17.94 -4.23 -16.37
N GLU A 230 -17.09 -4.38 -15.34
CA GLU A 230 -16.08 -3.38 -14.95
C GLU A 230 -14.67 -3.74 -15.45
N ARG A 231 -14.37 -5.04 -15.55
CA ARG A 231 -13.02 -5.58 -15.87
C ARG A 231 -12.40 -4.94 -17.10
N THR A 232 -13.17 -4.84 -18.19
CA THR A 232 -12.67 -4.26 -19.45
C THR A 232 -12.22 -2.81 -19.27
N PHE A 233 -12.93 -2.03 -18.46
CA PHE A 233 -12.57 -0.63 -18.20
C PHE A 233 -11.30 -0.53 -17.36
N VAL A 234 -11.20 -1.31 -16.28
CA VAL A 234 -10.03 -1.32 -15.38
C VAL A 234 -8.78 -1.73 -16.16
N VAL A 235 -8.82 -2.86 -16.87
CA VAL A 235 -7.68 -3.37 -17.64
C VAL A 235 -7.28 -2.40 -18.75
N LYS A 236 -8.23 -1.82 -19.50
CA LYS A 236 -7.90 -0.81 -20.53
C LYS A 236 -7.28 0.45 -19.93
N SER A 237 -7.71 0.85 -18.73
CA SER A 237 -7.14 2.00 -18.04
C SER A 237 -5.66 1.79 -17.71
N LEU A 238 -5.32 0.60 -17.20
CA LEU A 238 -3.94 0.21 -16.87
C LEU A 238 -3.10 -0.01 -18.14
N ALA A 239 -3.66 -0.70 -19.13
CA ALA A 239 -2.98 -1.05 -20.39
C ALA A 239 -2.74 0.17 -21.30
N LYS A 240 -3.22 1.36 -20.92
CA LYS A 240 -2.96 2.61 -21.64
C LYS A 240 -1.46 2.85 -21.82
N ASP A 241 -0.67 2.57 -20.78
CA ASP A 241 0.78 2.78 -20.78
C ASP A 241 1.57 1.78 -19.93
N LYS A 242 0.92 0.79 -19.31
CA LYS A 242 1.58 -0.29 -18.56
C LYS A 242 1.45 -1.63 -19.30
N GLN A 243 2.51 -2.43 -19.23
CA GLN A 243 2.46 -3.85 -19.57
C GLN A 243 1.63 -4.58 -18.50
N ILE A 244 0.56 -5.25 -18.92
CA ILE A 244 -0.26 -6.06 -18.02
C ILE A 244 0.44 -7.39 -17.76
N ILE A 245 0.68 -7.69 -16.48
CA ILE A 245 1.08 -8.99 -15.97
C ILE A 245 -0.13 -9.59 -15.27
N SER A 246 -0.97 -10.31 -16.03
CA SER A 246 -2.12 -10.99 -15.46
C SER A 246 -1.67 -12.14 -14.57
N ILE A 247 -2.25 -12.24 -13.37
CA ILE A 247 -2.03 -13.35 -12.43
C ILE A 247 -3.34 -14.10 -12.18
N THR A 248 -3.23 -15.39 -11.88
CA THR A 248 -4.38 -16.22 -11.49
C THR A 248 -4.78 -15.97 -10.04
N LEU A 249 -5.94 -16.45 -9.62
CA LEU A 249 -6.36 -16.45 -8.22
C LEU A 249 -5.39 -17.23 -7.33
N GLU A 250 -4.80 -18.32 -7.82
CA GLU A 250 -3.78 -19.08 -7.10
C GLU A 250 -2.53 -18.23 -6.84
N GLN A 251 -2.06 -17.51 -7.87
CA GLN A 251 -0.94 -16.57 -7.75
C GLN A 251 -1.29 -15.39 -6.84
N MET A 252 -2.52 -14.88 -6.90
CA MET A 252 -3.02 -13.85 -5.99
C MET A 252 -2.99 -14.35 -4.53
N ASN A 253 -3.43 -15.58 -4.29
CA ASN A 253 -3.37 -16.24 -2.98
C ASN A 253 -1.93 -16.51 -2.51
N ALA A 254 -0.99 -16.62 -3.44
CA ALA A 254 0.45 -16.65 -3.18
C ALA A 254 1.08 -15.24 -3.04
N MET A 255 0.26 -14.18 -2.93
CA MET A 255 0.66 -12.79 -2.78
C MET A 255 1.39 -12.18 -3.98
N CYS A 256 1.20 -12.70 -5.20
CA CYS A 256 1.81 -12.14 -6.42
C CYS A 256 1.32 -10.71 -6.73
N GLY A 257 0.16 -10.27 -6.23
CA GLY A 257 -0.28 -8.88 -6.37
C GLY A 257 0.43 -7.92 -5.42
N ASN A 258 1.05 -8.43 -4.35
CA ASN A 258 1.72 -7.63 -3.32
C ASN A 258 3.20 -7.43 -3.68
N VAL A 259 3.44 -6.55 -4.65
CA VAL A 259 4.76 -6.25 -5.21
C VAL A 259 5.00 -4.75 -5.19
N LEU A 260 6.20 -4.33 -4.80
CA LEU A 260 6.60 -2.93 -4.78
C LEU A 260 7.77 -2.70 -5.73
N GLN A 261 7.64 -1.73 -6.64
CA GLN A 261 8.79 -1.17 -7.34
C GLN A 261 9.36 -0.02 -6.52
N LEU A 262 10.66 -0.09 -6.27
CA LEU A 262 11.43 0.88 -5.49
C LEU A 262 12.60 1.40 -6.34
N GLU A 263 13.16 2.53 -5.92
CA GLU A 263 14.35 3.13 -6.53
C GLU A 263 15.45 3.27 -5.48
N SER A 264 16.62 2.69 -5.73
CA SER A 264 17.77 2.86 -4.85
C SER A 264 18.25 4.31 -4.83
N VAL A 265 19.04 4.67 -3.82
CA VAL A 265 19.67 6.01 -3.76
C VAL A 265 20.55 6.33 -4.99
N ASN A 266 20.95 5.31 -5.75
CA ASN A 266 21.73 5.44 -6.99
C ASN A 266 20.85 5.47 -8.26
N GLY A 267 19.53 5.40 -8.13
CA GLY A 267 18.57 5.41 -9.25
C GLY A 267 18.26 4.03 -9.85
N GLU A 268 18.77 2.94 -9.25
CA GLU A 268 18.51 1.58 -9.74
C GLU A 268 17.11 1.12 -9.33
N LYS A 269 16.39 0.45 -10.23
CA LYS A 269 15.04 -0.05 -9.95
C LYS A 269 15.11 -1.43 -9.30
N VAL A 270 14.42 -1.57 -8.19
CA VAL A 270 14.33 -2.81 -7.41
C VAL A 270 12.87 -3.22 -7.34
N ILE A 271 12.60 -4.52 -7.45
CA ILE A 271 11.28 -5.09 -7.20
C ILE A 271 11.35 -5.86 -5.89
N ALA A 272 10.57 -5.45 -4.89
CA ALA A 272 10.44 -6.14 -3.63
C ALA A 272 9.16 -6.99 -3.63
N MET A 273 9.28 -8.27 -3.27
CA MET A 273 8.18 -9.23 -3.13
C MET A 273 8.60 -10.37 -2.21
N SER A 274 7.64 -11.16 -1.74
CA SER A 274 7.94 -12.37 -0.96
C SER A 274 8.53 -13.49 -1.83
N GLN A 275 9.27 -14.41 -1.20
CA GLN A 275 9.77 -15.60 -1.90
C GLN A 275 8.61 -16.45 -2.46
N THR A 276 7.52 -16.57 -1.71
CA THR A 276 6.29 -17.25 -2.14
C THR A 276 5.73 -16.65 -3.43
N ALA A 277 5.64 -15.32 -3.51
CA ALA A 277 5.17 -14.63 -4.71
C ALA A 277 6.14 -14.84 -5.88
N TYR A 278 7.44 -14.72 -5.63
CA TYR A 278 8.47 -14.96 -6.64
C TYR A 278 8.35 -16.36 -7.25
N ASP A 279 8.23 -17.39 -6.41
CA ASP A 279 8.14 -18.78 -6.85
C ASP A 279 6.83 -19.10 -7.58
N ALA A 280 5.73 -18.44 -7.22
CA ALA A 280 4.43 -18.59 -7.87
C ALA A 280 4.36 -17.90 -9.25
N PHE A 281 5.15 -16.86 -9.51
CA PHE A 281 5.24 -16.28 -10.85
C PHE A 281 5.82 -17.27 -11.86
N THR A 282 5.24 -17.35 -13.04
CA THR A 282 5.83 -18.07 -14.17
C THR A 282 7.11 -17.39 -14.65
N PRO A 283 8.03 -18.10 -15.33
CA PRO A 283 9.23 -17.47 -15.90
C PRO A 283 8.94 -16.28 -16.82
N ALA A 284 7.81 -16.30 -17.54
CA ALA A 284 7.41 -15.19 -18.41
C ALA A 284 6.89 -13.96 -17.65
N GLN A 285 6.37 -14.12 -16.43
CA GLN A 285 5.92 -13.01 -15.59
C GLN A 285 7.08 -12.37 -14.80
N ARG A 286 8.24 -13.03 -14.70
CA ARG A 286 9.44 -12.53 -14.01
C ARG A 286 10.40 -11.73 -14.91
N ASN A 287 10.24 -11.83 -16.23
CA ASN A 287 11.11 -11.22 -17.24
C ASN A 287 10.36 -10.17 -18.06
#